data_AF-A0A397TY94-F1
#
_entry.id   AF-A0A397TY94-F1
#
_cell.length_a   1.000
_cell.length_b   1.000
_cell.length_c   1.000
_cell.angle_alpha   90.00
_cell.angle_beta   90.00
_cell.angle_gamma   90.00
#
_symmetry.space_group_name_H-M   'P 1'
#
loop_
_entity.id
_entity.type
_entity.pdbx_description
1 polymer ?
#
loop_
_entity_poly.entity_id
_entity_poly.type
_entity_poly.pdbx_seq_one_letter_code
_entity_poly.pdbx_strand_id
1 'polypeptide(L)'
;MYYLSIADIICDIWKKLPWFRKASIQINKTIYNCGDFVIYKESSTRVGRILAIVKVDDILKIKIQRILENAIIIVELNKIIKHITITILYNENDINEFSSIVIHEILYKYQEHWKFRNIVYSYKHPSEFAALKDLLTSIPVYKLYIDLYYDDFGTFRNT
;
A
#
# COMPACT_ATOMS: atom_id res chain seq x y z
N MET A 1 10.30 7.42 0.43
CA MET A 1 9.32 8.25 1.15
C MET A 1 7.95 7.68 0.86
N TYR A 2 7.31 7.05 1.85
CA TYR A 2 5.95 6.56 1.72
C TYR A 2 5.02 7.73 2.00
N TYR A 3 4.56 8.38 0.95
CA TYR A 3 3.27 9.06 1.05
C TYR A 3 2.23 7.95 0.98
N LEU A 4 1.23 7.98 1.87
CA LEU A 4 -0.09 7.46 1.52
C LEU A 4 -0.52 8.27 0.29
N SER A 5 -0.14 7.76 -0.87
CA SER A 5 -0.31 8.45 -2.14
C SER A 5 -1.78 8.39 -2.48
N ILE A 6 -2.26 9.31 -3.31
CA ILE A 6 -3.57 9.21 -3.95
C ILE A 6 -3.79 7.79 -4.56
N ALA A 7 -2.71 7.06 -4.87
CA ALA A 7 -2.71 5.64 -5.26
C ALA A 7 -3.34 4.67 -4.23
N ASP A 8 -3.20 4.92 -2.93
CA ASP A 8 -3.75 4.09 -1.85
C ASP A 8 -5.25 4.28 -1.70
N ILE A 9 -5.69 5.53 -1.83
CA ILE A 9 -7.11 5.93 -1.91
C ILE A 9 -7.73 5.39 -3.21
N ILE A 10 -6.97 5.38 -4.31
CA ILE A 10 -7.37 4.79 -5.58
C ILE A 10 -7.63 3.30 -5.41
N CYS A 11 -6.72 2.48 -4.89
CA CYS A 11 -6.99 1.04 -4.77
C CYS A 11 -8.28 0.69 -3.98
N ASP A 12 -8.57 1.40 -2.88
CA ASP A 12 -9.77 1.16 -2.08
C ASP A 12 -11.06 1.73 -2.70
N ILE A 13 -10.99 2.85 -3.42
CA ILE A 13 -12.12 3.35 -4.23
C ILE A 13 -12.38 2.42 -5.43
N TRP A 14 -11.33 1.82 -6.01
CA TRP A 14 -11.41 1.08 -7.28
C TRP A 14 -11.92 -0.34 -7.11
N LYS A 15 -11.75 -0.95 -5.92
CA LYS A 15 -12.46 -2.18 -5.52
C LYS A 15 -13.99 -2.03 -5.56
N LYS A 16 -14.53 -0.81 -5.45
CA LYS A 16 -15.97 -0.51 -5.35
C LYS A 16 -16.60 -0.01 -6.65
N LEU A 17 -15.83 0.18 -7.73
CA LEU A 17 -16.34 0.72 -8.99
C LEU A 17 -16.57 -0.39 -10.04
N PRO A 18 -17.80 -0.56 -10.57
CA PRO A 18 -18.15 -1.67 -11.47
C PRO A 18 -17.44 -1.66 -12.84
N TRP A 19 -16.68 -0.60 -13.15
CA TRP A 19 -16.06 -0.40 -14.47
C TRP A 19 -14.63 -0.96 -14.54
N PHE A 20 -14.02 -1.27 -13.40
CA PHE A 20 -12.75 -1.99 -13.31
C PHE A 20 -13.01 -3.49 -13.15
N ARG A 21 -13.02 -4.18 -14.29
CA ARG A 21 -13.52 -5.56 -14.48
C ARG A 21 -12.86 -6.68 -13.66
N LYS A 22 -11.73 -6.46 -12.96
CA LYS A 22 -11.08 -7.51 -12.17
C LYS A 22 -10.23 -6.95 -11.03
N ALA A 23 -10.66 -7.20 -9.79
CA ALA A 23 -9.91 -6.85 -8.58
C ALA A 23 -8.87 -7.91 -8.18
N SER A 24 -8.97 -9.12 -8.75
CA SER A 24 -8.08 -10.25 -8.47
C SER A 24 -7.73 -11.07 -9.71
N ILE A 25 -6.58 -11.74 -9.67
CA ILE A 25 -6.08 -12.60 -10.75
C ILE A 25 -5.39 -13.84 -10.19
N GLN A 26 -5.61 -14.98 -10.82
CA GLN A 26 -4.93 -16.22 -10.47
C GLN A 26 -3.68 -16.40 -11.32
N ILE A 27 -2.53 -16.55 -10.69
CA ILE A 27 -1.23 -16.82 -11.32
C ILE A 27 -0.64 -18.04 -10.60
N ASN A 28 -0.30 -19.09 -11.34
CA ASN A 28 0.29 -20.32 -10.78
C ASN A 28 -0.51 -20.89 -9.58
N LYS A 29 -1.85 -20.88 -9.67
CA LYS A 29 -2.79 -21.31 -8.62
C LYS A 29 -2.84 -20.42 -7.36
N THR A 30 -2.12 -19.31 -7.31
CA THR A 30 -2.22 -18.30 -6.26
C THR A 30 -3.07 -17.14 -6.75
N ILE A 31 -3.98 -16.67 -5.89
CA ILE A 31 -4.81 -15.49 -6.17
C ILE A 31 -4.07 -14.26 -5.67
N TYR A 32 -3.99 -13.25 -6.52
CA TYR A 32 -3.41 -11.94 -6.24
C TYR A 32 -4.48 -10.87 -6.37
N ASN A 33 -4.52 -9.92 -5.45
CA ASN A 33 -5.47 -8.82 -5.40
C ASN A 33 -4.79 -7.48 -5.60
N CYS A 34 -5.58 -6.48 -5.98
CA CYS A 34 -5.13 -5.09 -5.92
C CYS A 34 -4.84 -4.70 -4.47
N GLY A 35 -3.65 -4.14 -4.25
CA GLY A 35 -3.10 -3.83 -2.94
C GLY A 35 -2.03 -4.81 -2.47
N ASP A 36 -1.97 -6.03 -3.00
CA ASP A 36 -1.01 -7.05 -2.55
C ASP A 36 0.43 -6.65 -2.90
N PHE A 37 1.35 -7.04 -2.02
CA PHE A 37 2.78 -6.90 -2.25
C PHE A 37 3.34 -8.19 -2.87
N VAL A 38 4.17 -8.01 -3.90
CA VAL A 38 4.74 -9.11 -4.65
C VAL A 38 6.22 -8.91 -4.92
N ILE A 39 6.92 -10.03 -5.05
CA ILE A 39 8.20 -10.08 -5.71
C ILE A 39 7.96 -10.39 -7.19
N TYR A 40 8.58 -9.62 -8.07
CA TYR A 40 8.54 -9.84 -9.51
C TYR A 40 9.94 -9.73 -10.15
N LYS A 41 10.08 -10.29 -11.35
CA LYS A 41 11.34 -10.34 -12.10
C LYS A 41 11.42 -9.24 -13.16
N GLU A 42 12.51 -8.50 -13.11
CA GLU A 42 12.95 -7.56 -14.14
C GLU A 42 14.40 -7.89 -14.55
N SER A 43 15.29 -6.91 -14.76
CA SER A 43 16.73 -7.15 -14.80
C SER A 43 17.24 -7.80 -13.51
N SER A 44 16.69 -7.35 -12.37
CA SER A 44 16.86 -7.94 -11.05
C SER A 44 15.51 -8.28 -10.42
N THR A 45 15.54 -8.95 -9.28
CA THR A 45 14.36 -9.24 -8.48
C THR A 45 13.93 -7.97 -7.75
N ARG A 46 12.65 -7.60 -7.83
CA ARG A 46 12.13 -6.34 -7.27
C ARG A 46 10.90 -6.60 -6.44
N VAL A 47 10.63 -5.67 -5.52
CA VAL A 47 9.40 -5.65 -4.72
C VAL A 47 8.50 -4.54 -5.25
N GLY A 48 7.22 -4.86 -5.37
CA GLY A 48 6.21 -3.88 -5.78
C GLY A 48 4.84 -4.18 -5.21
N ARG A 49 3.96 -3.18 -5.31
CA ARG A 49 2.55 -3.29 -4.95
C ARG A 49 1.69 -3.38 -6.20
N ILE A 50 0.78 -4.33 -6.24
CA ILE A 50 -0.21 -4.44 -7.31
C ILE A 50 -1.19 -3.28 -7.20
N LEU A 51 -1.23 -2.42 -8.22
CA LEU A 51 -2.18 -1.33 -8.30
C LEU A 51 -3.44 -1.75 -9.07
N ALA A 52 -3.27 -2.47 -10.16
CA ALA A 52 -4.37 -2.85 -11.02
C ALA A 52 -4.02 -4.05 -11.91
N ILE A 53 -5.05 -4.76 -12.35
CA ILE A 53 -4.98 -5.72 -13.44
C ILE A 53 -5.45 -5.01 -14.70
N VAL A 54 -4.62 -5.01 -15.74
CA VAL A 54 -4.85 -4.26 -16.97
C VAL A 54 -4.82 -5.19 -18.18
N LYS A 55 -5.53 -4.82 -19.25
CA LYS A 55 -5.47 -5.51 -20.55
C LYS A 55 -4.71 -4.61 -21.52
N VAL A 56 -3.62 -5.11 -22.08
CA VAL A 56 -2.78 -4.40 -23.07
C VAL A 56 -2.64 -5.33 -24.26
N ASP A 57 -3.05 -4.87 -25.44
CA ASP A 57 -3.06 -5.67 -26.68
C ASP A 57 -3.77 -7.02 -26.49
N ASP A 58 -4.94 -6.98 -25.86
CA ASP A 58 -5.75 -8.14 -25.48
C ASP A 58 -5.10 -9.14 -24.50
N ILE A 59 -3.89 -8.86 -24.00
CA ILE A 59 -3.18 -9.68 -23.02
C ILE A 59 -3.32 -9.06 -21.62
N LEU A 60 -3.64 -9.89 -20.63
CA LEU A 60 -3.68 -9.44 -19.24
C LEU A 60 -2.26 -9.24 -18.68
N LYS A 61 -2.06 -8.11 -18.03
CA LYS A 61 -0.83 -7.70 -17.35
C LYS A 61 -1.19 -7.08 -16.00
N ILE A 62 -0.18 -6.83 -15.17
CA ILE A 62 -0.36 -6.19 -13.87
C ILE A 62 0.36 -4.84 -13.88
N LYS A 63 -0.33 -3.80 -13.41
CA LYS A 63 0.26 -2.50 -13.11
C LYS A 63 0.81 -2.52 -11.68
N ILE A 64 2.09 -2.27 -11.52
CA ILE A 64 2.82 -2.36 -10.25
C ILE A 64 3.46 -1.02 -9.91
N GLN A 65 3.38 -0.63 -8.63
CA GLN A 65 4.21 0.43 -8.06
C GLN A 65 5.49 -0.16 -7.47
N ARG A 66 6.65 0.30 -7.92
CA ARG A 66 7.95 -0.05 -7.33
C ARG A 66 8.09 0.62 -5.97
N ILE A 67 8.44 -0.16 -4.95
CA ILE A 67 8.56 0.38 -3.58
C ILE A 67 9.75 1.34 -3.44
N LEU A 68 10.93 0.98 -3.97
CA LEU A 68 12.15 1.75 -3.74
C LEU A 68 12.29 2.98 -4.65
N GLU A 69 11.77 2.91 -5.87
CA GLU A 69 11.95 3.93 -6.90
C GLU A 69 10.68 4.77 -7.13
N ASN A 70 9.57 4.40 -6.49
CA ASN A 70 8.23 4.98 -6.68
C ASN A 70 7.78 5.08 -8.15
N ALA A 71 8.35 4.23 -9.01
CA ALA A 71 7.99 4.15 -10.42
C ALA A 71 6.77 3.23 -10.61
N ILE A 72 5.91 3.58 -11.56
CA ILE A 72 4.76 2.74 -11.94
C ILE A 72 5.08 2.06 -13.27
N ILE A 73 4.93 0.74 -13.30
CA ILE A 73 5.24 -0.08 -14.46
C ILE A 73 4.13 -1.08 -14.77
N ILE A 74 4.14 -1.64 -15.98
CA ILE A 74 3.26 -2.74 -16.37
C ILE A 74 4.12 -3.98 -16.58
N VAL A 75 3.73 -5.08 -15.94
CA VAL A 75 4.50 -6.31 -15.84
C VAL A 75 3.65 -7.49 -16.32
N GLU A 76 4.27 -8.41 -17.05
CA GLU A 76 3.61 -9.66 -17.45
C GLU A 76 3.38 -10.59 -16.25
N LEU A 77 2.31 -11.39 -16.32
CA LEU A 77 1.92 -12.29 -15.23
C LEU A 77 3.00 -13.33 -14.90
N ASN A 78 3.73 -13.80 -15.92
CA ASN A 78 4.82 -14.78 -15.77
C ASN A 78 6.05 -14.22 -15.00
N LYS A 79 6.14 -12.90 -14.82
CA LYS A 79 7.23 -12.26 -14.05
C LYS A 79 6.90 -12.19 -12.56
N ILE A 80 5.65 -12.42 -12.16
CA ILE A 80 5.28 -12.47 -10.75
C ILE A 80 5.83 -13.77 -10.16
N ILE A 81 6.69 -13.64 -9.15
CA ILE A 81 7.36 -14.78 -8.52
C ILE A 81 6.53 -15.31 -7.36
N LYS A 82 6.20 -14.42 -6.40
CA LYS A 82 5.45 -14.80 -5.20
C LYS A 82 4.83 -13.60 -4.49
N HIS A 83 3.84 -13.88 -3.66
CA HIS A 83 3.33 -12.98 -2.63
C HIS A 83 4.39 -12.73 -1.56
N ILE A 84 4.38 -11.52 -1.01
CA ILE A 84 5.11 -11.21 0.22
C ILE A 84 4.21 -10.42 1.17
N THR A 85 4.45 -10.61 2.46
CA THR A 85 3.77 -9.83 3.51
C THR A 85 4.71 -8.75 3.98
N ILE A 86 4.27 -7.49 3.91
CA ILE A 86 4.97 -6.35 4.49
C ILE A 86 4.19 -5.91 5.73
N THR A 87 4.87 -5.89 6.87
CA THR A 87 4.28 -5.52 8.16
C THR A 87 4.91 -4.22 8.65
N ILE A 88 4.07 -3.26 9.04
CA ILE A 88 4.49 -2.04 9.70
C ILE A 88 4.32 -2.25 11.20
N LEU A 89 5.43 -2.30 11.95
CA LEU A 89 5.40 -2.63 13.37
C LEU A 89 5.19 -1.39 14.22
N TYR A 90 3.94 -1.00 14.43
CA TYR A 90 3.61 0.11 15.33
C TYR A 90 3.85 -0.22 16.82
N ASN A 91 3.95 -1.49 17.18
CA ASN A 91 4.29 -1.98 18.51
C ASN A 91 5.18 -3.24 18.40
N GLU A 92 6.10 -3.43 19.34
CA GLU A 92 7.04 -4.56 19.37
C GLU A 92 6.33 -5.92 19.57
N ASN A 93 5.07 -5.90 20.03
CA ASN A 93 4.27 -7.10 20.26
C ASN A 93 3.58 -7.63 18.99
N ASP A 94 3.61 -6.90 17.86
CA ASP A 94 2.91 -7.26 16.61
C ASP A 94 3.80 -8.06 15.63
N ILE A 95 4.91 -8.64 16.11
CA ILE A 95 5.83 -9.41 15.27
C ILE A 95 5.13 -10.70 14.80
N ASN A 96 4.63 -10.66 13.57
CA ASN A 96 4.12 -11.83 12.87
C ASN A 96 5.29 -12.59 12.21
N GLU A 97 5.54 -13.84 12.62
CA GLU A 97 6.59 -14.72 12.07
C GLU A 97 6.48 -14.92 10.54
N PHE A 98 5.32 -14.69 9.94
CA PHE A 98 5.09 -14.83 8.50
C PHE A 98 5.42 -13.55 7.69
N SER A 99 5.91 -12.49 8.34
CA SER A 99 6.28 -11.23 7.67
C SER A 99 7.54 -11.41 6.84
N SER A 100 7.46 -11.13 5.54
CA SER A 100 8.65 -11.18 4.66
C SER A 100 9.51 -9.92 4.79
N ILE A 101 8.88 -8.77 5.07
CA ILE A 101 9.54 -7.48 5.27
C ILE A 101 8.87 -6.80 6.47
N VAL A 102 9.69 -6.21 7.32
CA VAL A 102 9.26 -5.51 8.53
C VAL A 102 9.77 -4.08 8.49
N ILE A 103 8.87 -3.11 8.66
CA ILE A 103 9.20 -1.68 8.67
C ILE A 103 9.14 -1.17 10.11
N HIS A 104 10.28 -0.68 10.60
CA HIS A 104 10.50 -0.13 11.96
C HIS A 104 10.75 1.38 11.97
N GLU A 105 11.08 1.97 10.82
CA GLU A 105 11.39 3.39 10.69
C GLU A 105 10.71 4.01 9.47
N ILE A 106 10.37 5.29 9.60
CA ILE A 106 9.86 6.12 8.52
C ILE A 106 10.87 7.18 8.13
N LEU A 107 10.88 7.49 6.84
CA LEU A 107 11.65 8.59 6.28
C LEU A 107 10.71 9.80 6.10
N TYR A 108 11.06 10.91 6.72
CA TYR A 108 10.32 12.18 6.63
C TYR A 108 11.24 13.34 6.28
N LYS A 109 10.66 14.45 5.82
CA LYS A 109 11.39 15.68 5.47
C LYS A 109 11.13 16.74 6.53
N TYR A 110 12.19 17.26 7.13
CA TYR A 110 12.14 18.31 8.15
C TYR A 110 13.18 19.37 7.84
N GLN A 111 12.73 20.62 7.69
CA GLN A 111 13.59 21.75 7.32
C GLN A 111 14.47 21.41 6.11
N GLU A 112 13.87 20.91 5.03
CA GLU A 112 14.56 20.47 3.80
C GLU A 112 15.52 19.27 3.92
N HIS A 113 15.66 18.67 5.11
CA HIS A 113 16.52 17.51 5.32
C HIS A 113 15.70 16.22 5.53
N TRP A 114 16.18 15.14 4.91
CA TRP A 114 15.64 13.81 5.13
C TRP A 114 16.12 13.25 6.46
N LYS A 115 15.18 12.78 7.29
CA LYS A 115 15.47 12.19 8.59
C LYS A 115 14.73 10.88 8.75
N PHE A 116 15.34 9.93 9.45
CA PHE A 116 14.67 8.73 9.92
C PHE A 116 14.03 8.97 11.29
N ARG A 117 12.92 8.30 11.55
CA ARG A 117 12.25 8.29 12.85
C ARG A 117 11.62 6.93 13.07
N ASN A 118 11.58 6.47 14.31
CA ASN A 118 10.86 5.26 14.68
C ASN A 118 9.38 5.34 14.27
N ILE A 119 8.84 4.24 13.74
CA ILE A 119 7.48 4.10 13.24
C ILE A 119 6.39 4.37 14.30
N VAL A 120 6.68 4.25 15.60
CA VAL A 120 5.75 4.61 16.68
C VAL A 120 5.27 6.06 16.57
N TYR A 121 6.11 6.94 16.01
CA TYR A 121 5.80 8.35 15.79
C TYR A 121 5.24 8.63 14.39
N SER A 122 4.97 7.59 13.60
CA SER A 122 4.26 7.77 12.34
C SER A 122 2.80 8.10 12.61
N TYR A 123 2.21 8.82 11.66
CA TYR A 123 0.81 9.17 11.73
C TYR A 123 -0.05 7.92 11.57
N LYS A 124 -1.01 7.74 12.49
CA LYS A 124 -1.96 6.63 12.47
C LYS A 124 -3.28 7.11 11.89
N HIS A 125 -3.51 6.89 10.60
CA HIS A 125 -4.71 7.41 9.93
C HIS A 125 -5.98 6.76 10.51
N PRO A 126 -7.03 7.52 10.86
CA PRO A 126 -8.25 6.96 11.44
C PRO A 126 -8.91 5.87 10.60
N SER A 127 -8.81 5.89 9.26
CA SER A 127 -9.32 4.79 8.42
C SER A 127 -8.56 3.47 8.58
N GLU A 128 -7.32 3.50 9.08
CA GLU A 128 -6.51 2.30 9.32
C GLU A 128 -6.80 1.67 10.69
N PHE A 129 -7.29 2.46 11.66
CA PHE A 129 -7.42 2.03 13.06
C PHE A 129 -8.83 2.18 13.65
N ALA A 130 -9.75 2.92 13.01
CA ALA A 130 -11.13 3.02 13.45
C ALA A 130 -11.91 1.77 13.03
N ALA A 131 -12.48 1.06 14.00
CA ALA A 131 -13.36 -0.06 13.74
C ALA A 131 -14.56 0.38 12.88
N LEU A 132 -14.67 -0.19 11.68
CA LEU A 132 -15.82 0.00 10.81
C LEU A 132 -16.99 -0.80 11.37
N LYS A 133 -18.01 -0.10 11.85
CA LYS A 133 -19.30 -0.72 12.18
C LYS A 133 -20.02 -1.00 10.86
N ASP A 134 -20.17 -2.28 10.52
CA ASP A 134 -20.99 -2.68 9.37
C ASP A 134 -22.44 -2.30 9.65
N LEU A 135 -22.96 -1.33 8.89
CA LEU A 135 -24.38 -1.03 8.90
C LEU A 135 -25.09 -2.08 8.04
N LEU A 136 -25.98 -2.86 8.67
CA LEU A 136 -26.93 -3.77 8.02
C LEU A 136 -28.00 -2.97 7.25
N THR A 137 -27.59 -2.22 6.24
CA THR A 137 -28.49 -1.46 5.37
C THR A 137 -28.38 -1.97 3.94
N SER A 138 -29.51 -2.23 3.29
CA SER A 138 -29.60 -2.66 1.89
C SER A 138 -29.21 -1.57 0.86
N ILE A 139 -28.77 -0.40 1.34
CA ILE A 139 -28.41 0.75 0.52
C ILE A 139 -26.87 0.88 0.48
N PRO A 140 -26.26 1.06 -0.70
CA PRO A 140 -24.82 1.27 -0.80
C PRO A 140 -24.41 2.59 -0.12
N VAL A 141 -23.59 2.49 0.93
CA VAL A 141 -23.03 3.64 1.65
C VAL A 141 -21.56 3.82 1.25
N TYR A 142 -21.23 4.99 0.69
CA TYR A 142 -19.87 5.39 0.38
C TYR A 142 -19.38 6.39 1.43
N LYS A 143 -18.22 6.12 2.04
CA LYS A 143 -17.58 7.03 3.01
C LYS A 143 -16.34 7.64 2.37
N LEU A 144 -16.28 8.96 2.39
CA LEU A 144 -15.12 9.74 2.00
C LEU A 144 -14.37 10.12 3.29
N TYR A 145 -13.11 9.71 3.40
CA TYR A 145 -12.20 10.19 4.44
C TYR A 145 -11.38 11.33 3.83
N ILE A 146 -11.48 12.52 4.40
CA ILE A 146 -10.65 13.68 4.05
C ILE A 146 -9.74 13.92 5.25
N ASP A 147 -8.45 13.78 5.04
CA ASP A 147 -7.44 14.11 6.04
C ASP A 147 -6.85 15.49 5.70
N LEU A 148 -6.96 16.43 6.64
CA LEU A 148 -6.47 17.79 6.50
C LEU A 148 -5.31 17.98 7.47
N TYR A 149 -4.11 18.21 6.93
CA TYR A 149 -2.90 18.35 7.73
C TYR A 149 -2.64 19.82 8.08
N TYR A 150 -2.42 20.07 9.37
CA TYR A 150 -1.67 21.22 9.87
C TYR A 150 -0.44 20.66 10.58
N ASP A 151 0.74 20.91 10.03
CA ASP A 151 2.00 20.40 10.54
C ASP A 151 2.64 21.45 11.47
N ASP A 152 2.56 21.26 12.78
CA ASP A 152 3.15 22.18 13.75
C ASP A 152 4.61 21.83 14.12
N PHE A 153 5.14 20.69 13.61
CA PHE A 153 6.45 20.12 13.93
C PHE A 153 7.00 20.51 15.31
N GLY A 154 6.17 20.42 16.37
CA GLY A 154 6.45 20.99 17.69
C GLY A 154 7.94 20.93 18.04
N THR A 155 8.54 22.10 18.28
CA THR A 155 9.97 22.22 18.58
C THR A 155 10.27 21.35 19.80
N PHE A 156 10.96 20.22 19.59
CA PHE A 156 11.57 19.47 20.69
C PHE A 156 12.64 20.38 21.32
N ARG A 157 12.24 21.12 22.36
CA ARG A 157 13.18 21.61 23.35
C ARG A 157 13.53 20.41 24.22
N ASN A 158 14.68 19.80 23.93
CA ASN A 158 15.36 19.00 24.94
C ASN A 158 15.78 19.99 26.05
N THR A 159 15.02 20.02 27.14
CA THR A 159 15.51 20.49 28.45
C THR A 159 16.18 19.33 29.17
#